data_AF-A0A920RQ87-F1
#
_entry.id   AF-A0A920RQ87-F1
#
_cell.length_a   1.000
_cell.length_b   1.000
_cell.length_c   1.000
_cell.angle_alpha   90.00
_cell.angle_beta   90.00
_cell.angle_gamma   90.00
#
_symmetry.space_group_name_H-M   'P 1'
#
loop_
_entity.id
_entity.type
_entity.pdbx_description
1 polymer ?
#
loop_
_entity_poly.entity_id
_entity_poly.type
_entity_poly.pdbx_seq_one_letter_code
_entity_poly.pdbx_strand_id
1 'polypeptide(L)'
;MVQVLHIVNGDTLNNKLQSKTNRIAAWLKAGMPDYRIIESIYLCSLSRYPTNREMSATLKIFGETPADQRRALIEDVFWSVLSCKEFLFNH
;
A
#
# COMPACT_ATOMS: atom_id res chain seq x y z
N MET A 1 -23.70 -7.47 8.30
CA MET A 1 -23.52 -6.27 9.13
C MET A 1 -22.23 -5.57 8.70
N VAL A 2 -22.31 -4.63 7.76
CA VAL A 2 -21.14 -4.00 7.04
C VAL A 2 -21.00 -2.50 7.34
N GLN A 3 -21.88 -1.91 8.15
CA GLN A 3 -21.89 -0.45 8.39
C GLN A 3 -20.73 0.07 9.25
N VAL A 4 -20.06 -0.77 10.04
CA VAL A 4 -18.87 -0.33 10.83
C VAL A 4 -17.63 -0.19 9.95
N LEU A 5 -17.50 -1.00 8.89
CA LEU A 5 -16.34 -0.95 7.99
C LEU A 5 -16.36 0.29 7.07
N HIS A 6 -17.55 0.79 6.72
CA HIS A 6 -17.70 2.04 5.94
C HIS A 6 -17.24 3.28 6.72
N ILE A 7 -17.39 3.31 8.04
CA ILE A 7 -17.05 4.47 8.87
C ILE A 7 -15.55 4.52 9.24
N VAL A 8 -14.87 3.37 9.33
CA VAL A 8 -13.46 3.35 9.77
C VAL A 8 -12.47 3.55 8.62
N ASN A 9 -12.76 3.07 7.40
CA ASN A 9 -11.77 3.01 6.32
C ASN A 9 -11.99 4.00 5.16
N GLY A 10 -13.20 4.56 4.98
CA GLY A 10 -13.52 5.39 3.81
C GLY A 10 -12.97 6.81 3.87
N ASP A 11 -13.30 7.55 4.93
CA ASP A 11 -12.96 8.99 5.02
C ASP A 11 -11.58 9.23 5.64
N THR A 12 -11.23 8.52 6.71
CA THR A 12 -9.97 8.76 7.44
C THR A 12 -8.74 8.38 6.62
N LEU A 13 -8.83 7.27 5.89
CA LEU A 13 -7.72 6.73 5.10
C LEU A 13 -7.56 7.51 3.79
N ASN A 14 -8.68 7.86 3.15
CA ASN A 14 -8.67 8.71 1.96
C ASN A 14 -8.22 10.16 2.27
N ASN A 15 -8.63 10.74 3.41
CA ASN A 15 -8.12 12.05 3.86
C ASN A 15 -6.62 11.99 4.23
N LYS A 16 -6.13 10.89 4.82
CA LYS A 16 -4.69 10.71 5.09
C LYS A 16 -3.87 10.43 3.83
N LEU A 17 -4.45 9.83 2.79
CA LEU A 17 -3.83 9.64 1.49
C LEU A 17 -3.89 10.90 0.62
N GLN A 18 -4.94 11.72 0.71
CA GLN A 18 -5.05 13.00 -0.01
C GLN A 18 -4.26 14.14 0.64
N SER A 19 -3.94 14.04 1.93
CA SER A 19 -3.14 15.06 2.60
C SER A 19 -1.76 15.20 1.95
N LYS A 20 -1.34 16.44 1.66
CA LYS A 20 -0.02 16.77 1.09
C LYS A 20 1.16 16.30 1.97
N THR A 21 0.88 15.94 3.22
CA THR A 21 1.83 15.41 4.20
C THR A 21 1.59 13.91 4.48
N ASN A 22 1.12 13.17 3.48
CA ASN A 22 0.91 11.74 3.62
C ASN A 22 2.25 10.98 3.65
N ARG A 23 2.27 9.80 4.30
CA ARG A 23 3.47 8.96 4.40
C ARG A 23 4.07 8.64 3.04
N ILE A 24 3.25 8.52 1.99
CA ILE A 24 3.67 8.27 0.61
C ILE A 24 4.50 9.44 0.07
N ALA A 25 4.04 10.69 0.23
CA ALA A 25 4.83 11.87 -0.16
C ALA A 25 6.14 11.96 0.63
N ALA A 26 6.11 11.62 1.92
CA ALA A 26 7.33 11.58 2.75
C ALA A 26 8.32 10.50 2.26
N TRP A 27 7.85 9.30 1.92
CA TRP A 27 8.68 8.21 1.39
C TRP A 27 9.28 8.55 0.02
N LEU A 28 8.49 9.16 -0.87
CA LEU A 28 8.97 9.62 -2.17
C LEU A 28 9.97 10.76 -2.02
N LYS A 29 9.71 11.76 -1.17
CA LYS A 29 10.62 12.88 -0.91
C LYS A 29 11.91 12.44 -0.22
N ALA A 30 11.85 11.42 0.61
CA ALA A 30 13.02 10.84 1.29
C ALA A 30 13.84 9.89 0.40
N GLY A 31 13.42 9.64 -0.85
CA GLY A 31 14.10 8.68 -1.72
C GLY A 31 14.12 7.26 -1.15
N MET A 32 13.07 6.89 -0.41
CA MET A 32 13.00 5.59 0.27
C MET A 32 13.03 4.46 -0.77
N PRO A 33 13.83 3.41 -0.56
CA PRO A 33 13.93 2.32 -1.52
C PRO A 33 12.64 1.49 -1.55
N ASP A 34 12.35 0.89 -2.70
CA ASP A 34 11.06 0.23 -2.97
C ASP A 34 10.72 -0.87 -1.97
N TYR A 35 11.69 -1.68 -1.57
CA TYR A 35 11.48 -2.74 -0.59
C TYR A 35 10.97 -2.21 0.76
N ARG A 36 11.48 -1.06 1.21
CA ARG A 36 11.04 -0.43 2.47
C ARG A 36 9.63 0.15 2.36
N ILE A 37 9.29 0.69 1.19
CA ILE A 37 7.94 1.17 0.92
C ILE A 37 6.97 0.00 1.00
N ILE A 38 7.29 -1.12 0.35
CA ILE A 38 6.48 -2.34 0.36
C ILE A 38 6.33 -2.88 1.79
N GLU A 39 7.42 -3.02 2.57
CA GLU A 39 7.33 -3.40 3.98
C GLU A 39 6.38 -2.50 4.77
N SER A 40 6.48 -1.19 4.56
CA SER A 40 5.64 -0.20 5.24
C SER A 40 4.16 -0.33 4.88
N ILE A 41 3.85 -0.61 3.60
CA ILE A 41 2.48 -0.88 3.14
C ILE A 41 1.92 -2.10 3.87
N TYR A 42 2.65 -3.22 3.86
CA TYR A 42 2.23 -4.48 4.48
C TYR A 42 2.08 -4.36 6.01
N LEU A 43 3.01 -3.66 6.68
CA LEU A 43 2.89 -3.39 8.12
C LEU A 43 1.70 -2.49 8.44
N CYS A 44 1.42 -1.47 7.62
CA CYS A 44 0.28 -0.58 7.84
C CYS A 44 -1.07 -1.27 7.58
N SER A 45 -1.15 -2.17 6.60
CA SER A 45 -2.40 -2.78 6.16
C SER A 45 -2.69 -4.12 6.85
N LEU A 46 -1.68 -4.98 7.02
CA LEU A 46 -1.83 -6.34 7.55
C LEU A 46 -1.10 -6.56 8.88
N SER A 47 -0.41 -5.55 9.43
CA SER A 47 0.40 -5.66 10.66
C SER A 47 1.44 -6.79 10.62
N ARG A 48 1.89 -7.19 9.42
CA ARG A 48 2.93 -8.20 9.18
C ARG A 48 3.88 -7.73 8.09
N TYR A 49 5.08 -8.32 8.04
CA TYR A 49 5.97 -8.17 6.90
C TYR A 49 5.45 -8.95 5.68
N PRO A 50 5.73 -8.49 4.44
CA PRO A 50 5.43 -9.26 3.24
C PRO A 50 6.26 -10.55 3.23
N THR A 51 5.72 -11.60 2.64
CA THR A 51 6.51 -12.81 2.34
C THR A 51 7.50 -12.53 1.20
N ASN A 52 8.54 -13.36 1.07
CA ASN A 52 9.51 -13.24 -0.03
C ASN A 52 8.86 -13.25 -1.42
N ARG A 53 7.78 -14.03 -1.60
CA ARG A 53 7.03 -14.12 -2.86
C ARG A 53 6.26 -12.82 -3.14
N GLU A 54 5.55 -12.30 -2.14
CA GLU A 54 4.84 -11.02 -2.21
C GLU A 54 5.81 -9.88 -2.51
N MET A 55 6.92 -9.79 -1.74
CA MET A 55 7.95 -8.78 -1.92
C MET A 55 8.53 -8.80 -3.33
N SER A 56 8.91 -9.98 -3.84
CA SER A 56 9.51 -10.12 -5.17
C SER A 56 8.52 -9.73 -6.28
N ALA A 57 7.25 -10.13 -6.16
CA ALA A 57 6.22 -9.79 -7.12
C ALA A 57 5.97 -8.27 -7.15
N THR A 58 5.84 -7.63 -5.99
CA THR A 58 5.62 -6.19 -5.91
C THR A 58 6.85 -5.41 -6.37
N LEU A 59 8.06 -5.80 -5.98
CA LEU A 59 9.30 -5.15 -6.45
C LEU A 59 9.45 -5.19 -7.96
N LYS A 60 9.04 -6.29 -8.61
CA LYS A 60 9.06 -6.39 -10.07
C LYS A 60 8.20 -5.30 -10.71
N ILE A 61 6.97 -5.12 -10.22
CA ILE A 61 6.04 -4.09 -10.71
C ILE A 61 6.62 -2.68 -10.50
N PHE A 62 7.25 -2.43 -9.34
CA PHE A 62 7.93 -1.16 -9.07
C PHE A 62 9.10 -0.90 -10.04
N GLY A 63 9.86 -1.94 -10.40
CA GLY A 63 10.96 -1.83 -11.38
C GLY A 63 10.49 -1.60 -12.82
N GLU A 64 9.29 -2.06 -13.17
CA GLU A 64 8.68 -1.87 -14.49
C GLU A 64 7.94 -0.53 -14.63
N THR A 65 7.73 0.20 -13.52
CA THR A 65 6.92 1.42 -13.49
C THR A 65 7.79 2.69 -13.56
N PRO A 66 7.51 3.64 -14.47
CA PRO A 66 8.23 4.90 -14.56
C PRO A 66 8.01 5.80 -13.32
N ALA A 67 8.99 6.66 -13.03
CA ALA A 67 9.01 7.49 -11.81
C ALA A 67 7.76 8.39 -11.67
N ASP A 68 7.23 8.93 -12.76
CA ASP A 68 6.01 9.75 -12.78
C ASP A 68 4.76 8.99 -12.30
N GLN A 69 4.72 7.67 -12.49
CA GLN A 69 3.58 6.82 -12.09
C GLN A 69 3.80 6.13 -10.75
N ARG A 70 4.99 6.30 -10.14
CA ARG A 70 5.38 5.62 -8.90
C ARG A 70 4.42 5.91 -7.75
N ARG A 71 3.91 7.14 -7.65
CA ARG A 71 2.93 7.49 -6.61
C ARG A 71 1.61 6.72 -6.80
N ALA A 72 1.08 6.73 -8.01
CA ALA A 72 -0.15 6.02 -8.35
C ALA A 72 -0.01 4.51 -8.09
N LEU A 73 1.15 3.93 -8.41
CA LEU A 73 1.43 2.53 -8.11
C LEU A 73 1.42 2.24 -6.60
N ILE A 74 2.06 3.07 -5.78
CA ILE A 74 2.06 2.88 -4.31
C ILE A 74 0.63 2.93 -3.78
N GLU A 75 -0.18 3.87 -4.26
CA GLU A 75 -1.58 4.01 -3.88
C GLU A 75 -2.40 2.78 -4.31
N ASP A 76 -2.19 2.28 -5.53
CA ASP A 76 -2.85 1.07 -6.06
C ASP A 76 -2.46 -0.18 -5.27
N VAL A 77 -1.18 -0.40 -5.00
CA VAL A 77 -0.70 -1.52 -4.17
C VAL A 77 -1.25 -1.41 -2.75
N PHE A 78 -1.29 -0.21 -2.17
CA PHE A 78 -1.87 -0.01 -0.84
C PHE A 78 -3.37 -0.34 -0.83
N TRP A 79 -4.12 0.14 -1.82
CA TRP A 79 -5.54 -0.16 -2.01
C TRP A 79 -5.78 -1.65 -2.24
N SER A 80 -4.94 -2.28 -3.06
CA SER A 80 -4.99 -3.72 -3.35
C SER A 80 -4.74 -4.53 -2.09
N VAL A 81 -3.70 -4.24 -1.29
CA VAL A 81 -3.45 -4.95 -0.02
C VAL A 81 -4.58 -4.71 1.00
N LEU A 82 -5.19 -3.53 1.01
CA LEU A 82 -6.28 -3.19 1.94
C LEU A 82 -7.63 -3.79 1.50
N SER A 83 -7.85 -3.96 0.19
CA SER A 83 -9.10 -4.49 -0.39
C SER A 83 -9.06 -5.99 -0.64
N CYS A 84 -7.88 -6.54 -0.90
CA CYS A 84 -7.64 -7.97 -1.02
C CYS A 84 -7.81 -8.62 0.35
N LYS A 85 -9.04 -9.01 0.65
CA LYS A 85 -9.38 -10.15 1.50
C LYS A 85 -8.90 -11.47 0.86
N GLU A 86 -7.63 -11.53 0.47
CA GLU A 86 -6.93 -12.73 -0.02
C GLU A 86 -5.89 -13.17 1.03
N PHE A 87 -6.36 -13.24 2.28
CA PHE A 87 -6.10 -14.37 3.16
C PHE A 87 -7.43 -14.98 3.64
N LEU A 88 -8.49 -14.90 2.81
CA LEU A 88 -9.75 -15.64 3.04
C LEU A 88 -9.97 -16.75 2.01
N PHE A 89 -9.33 -16.73 0.82
CA PHE A 89 -9.63 -17.70 -0.25
C PHE A 89 -8.42 -18.10 -1.13
N ASN A 90 -7.29 -18.47 -0.51
CA ASN A 90 -6.27 -19.24 -1.25
C ASN A 90 -5.89 -20.53 -0.51
N HIS A 91 -6.89 -21.41 -0.38
CA HIS A 91 -6.78 -22.82 -0.79
C HIS A 91 -7.72 -23.01 -1.99
#